data_AF-A0A1X7GPU5-F1
#
_entry.id   AF-A0A1X7GPU5-F1
#
_cell.length_a   1.000
_cell.length_b   1.000
_cell.length_c   1.000
_cell.angle_alpha   90.00
_cell.angle_beta   90.00
_cell.angle_gamma   90.00
#
_symmetry.space_group_name_H-M   'P 1'
#
loop_
_entity.id
_entity.type
_entity.pdbx_description
1 polymer ?
#
loop_
_entity_poly.entity_id
_entity_poly.type
_entity_poly.pdbx_seq_one_letter_code
_entity_poly.pdbx_strand_id
1 'polypeptide(L)'
;MTKTIYEKITAKQTLNRVKEEKMPFDWSINPYRGCAHGCSFCYARAFQSFIGMGAQDEFQHHIFIKNNAAEALEAQLAVIARKFGHDIEAVRRHIGQVTIGTATDPYQPVESKTEITRECLKLLAKYRISTSITTRSPLVLRDLDILTRMDQVSVNISINTLDDNIIHKLEPASPHPAKRMETVQRLSQHGIRTGIFAAPVLPFLTDREEQMNQLLYAAKEAGADFAMISLLRLSRDVKDWYMQTLRHQFPEVVSLYTKLYSGSAYAEDSYVASFKTLAEKLLLKYELTGMSSGRGGRASNQFGPIAENEAPWAVSTIKTGEDQLSKAREGQRSGSSLSGLEKSGDFEFPRDSNDKNTADFAPTLTEGKRRGKLPIPSSPVEQEELTPEIEQLSFPF
;
A
#
# COMPACT_ATOMS: atom_id res chain seq x y z
N MET A 1 -6.22 -6.41 -27.84
CA MET A 1 -6.26 -6.62 -26.38
C MET A 1 -5.60 -7.94 -26.08
N THR A 2 -4.56 -7.94 -25.25
CA THR A 2 -3.89 -9.16 -24.77
C THR A 2 -4.91 -10.00 -24.01
N LYS A 3 -5.05 -11.28 -24.38
CA LYS A 3 -5.99 -12.19 -23.72
C LYS A 3 -5.46 -12.55 -22.33
N THR A 4 -6.24 -12.30 -21.28
CA THR A 4 -5.90 -12.75 -19.93
C THR A 4 -5.91 -14.28 -19.84
N ILE A 5 -4.80 -14.84 -19.38
CA ILE A 5 -4.58 -16.26 -19.09
C ILE A 5 -4.90 -16.49 -17.61
N TYR A 6 -5.71 -17.52 -17.35
CA TYR A 6 -6.06 -17.97 -16.02
C TYR A 6 -5.45 -19.34 -15.78
N GLU A 7 -4.53 -19.43 -14.82
CA GLU A 7 -3.85 -20.67 -14.46
C GLU A 7 -4.28 -21.13 -13.08
N LYS A 8 -4.79 -22.35 -12.97
CA LYS A 8 -5.14 -22.91 -11.66
C LYS A 8 -3.89 -23.47 -11.00
N ILE A 9 -3.64 -23.06 -9.76
CA ILE A 9 -2.56 -23.57 -8.92
C ILE A 9 -3.11 -24.11 -7.60
N THR A 10 -2.34 -25.02 -7.01
CA THR A 10 -2.57 -25.52 -5.66
C THR A 10 -1.70 -24.76 -4.68
N ALA A 11 -2.31 -24.00 -3.78
CA ALA A 11 -1.64 -23.34 -2.67
C ALA A 11 -1.35 -24.33 -1.55
N LYS A 12 -0.12 -24.29 -1.00
CA LYS A 12 0.24 -25.03 0.22
C LYS A 12 -0.46 -24.47 1.45
N GLN A 13 -0.64 -23.15 1.48
CA GLN A 13 -1.29 -22.41 2.55
C GLN A 13 -1.99 -21.17 1.99
N THR A 14 -3.06 -20.75 2.66
CA THR A 14 -3.85 -19.56 2.31
C THR A 14 -3.70 -18.47 3.34
N LEU A 15 -3.68 -18.84 4.63
CA LEU A 15 -3.44 -17.94 5.75
C LEU A 15 -1.94 -17.76 5.94
N ASN A 16 -1.41 -16.55 5.69
CA ASN A 16 0.02 -16.25 5.75
C ASN A 16 0.32 -15.29 6.88
N ARG A 17 1.28 -15.63 7.76
CA ARG A 17 1.70 -14.74 8.85
C ARG A 17 2.44 -13.54 8.27
N VAL A 18 2.07 -12.36 8.72
CA VAL A 18 2.74 -11.11 8.41
C VAL A 18 3.74 -10.85 9.53
N LYS A 19 5.02 -10.69 9.16
CA LYS A 19 6.13 -10.49 10.11
C LYS A 19 6.52 -9.03 10.27
N GLU A 20 5.94 -8.14 9.48
CA GLU A 20 6.21 -6.71 9.54
C GLU A 20 5.44 -6.10 10.72
N GLU A 21 6.17 -5.68 11.76
CA GLU A 21 5.58 -5.13 12.99
C GLU A 21 4.81 -3.83 12.75
N LYS A 22 5.15 -3.09 11.69
CA LYS A 22 4.47 -1.86 11.29
C LYS A 22 3.09 -2.10 10.67
N MET A 23 2.73 -3.34 10.32
CA MET A 23 1.41 -3.67 9.78
C MET A 23 0.39 -3.84 10.91
N PRO A 24 -0.84 -3.30 10.79
CA PRO A 24 -1.83 -3.34 11.88
C PRO A 24 -2.58 -4.70 11.92
N PHE A 25 -2.05 -5.72 11.25
CA PHE A 25 -2.67 -7.04 11.11
C PHE A 25 -1.64 -8.16 11.16
N ASP A 26 -2.04 -9.30 11.73
CA ASP A 26 -1.16 -10.45 11.96
C ASP A 26 -1.07 -11.39 10.76
N TRP A 27 -2.13 -11.44 9.94
CA TRP A 27 -2.25 -12.42 8.86
C TRP A 27 -2.83 -11.82 7.60
N SER A 28 -2.49 -12.42 6.47
CA SER A 28 -3.05 -12.06 5.17
C SER A 28 -3.52 -13.26 4.35
N ILE A 29 -4.53 -12.99 3.52
CA ILE A 29 -5.06 -13.92 2.52
C ILE A 29 -5.06 -13.21 1.16
N ASN A 30 -4.47 -13.87 0.17
CA ASN A 30 -4.51 -13.45 -1.22
C ASN A 30 -4.97 -14.64 -2.07
N PRO A 31 -6.25 -14.70 -2.48
CA PRO A 31 -6.81 -15.82 -3.25
C PRO A 31 -6.20 -15.96 -4.66
N TYR A 32 -5.59 -14.88 -5.15
CA TYR A 32 -5.02 -14.81 -6.49
C TYR A 32 -3.55 -14.35 -6.44
N ARG A 33 -2.82 -14.62 -7.52
CA ARG A 33 -1.55 -13.96 -7.87
C ARG A 33 -1.72 -13.30 -9.24
N GLY A 34 -1.21 -12.08 -9.40
CA GLY A 34 -1.58 -11.23 -10.51
C GLY A 34 -2.92 -10.54 -10.27
N CYS A 35 -3.15 -9.41 -10.96
CA CYS A 35 -4.40 -8.67 -10.83
C CYS A 35 -4.82 -8.05 -12.16
N ALA A 36 -5.98 -8.47 -12.67
CA ALA A 36 -6.50 -8.04 -13.96
C ALA A 36 -6.85 -6.53 -14.02
N HIS A 37 -6.93 -5.84 -12.87
CA HIS A 37 -7.13 -4.39 -12.78
C HIS A 37 -6.01 -3.57 -13.44
N GLY A 38 -4.78 -4.10 -13.48
CA GLY A 38 -3.71 -3.55 -14.31
C GLY A 38 -3.05 -2.26 -13.81
N CYS A 39 -3.23 -1.85 -12.55
CA CYS A 39 -2.70 -0.57 -12.08
C CYS A 39 -1.18 -0.43 -12.34
N SER A 40 -0.76 0.59 -13.08
CA SER A 40 0.65 0.75 -13.50
C SER A 40 1.59 1.01 -12.33
N PHE A 41 1.10 1.57 -11.24
CA PHE A 41 1.84 1.84 -10.00
C PHE A 41 1.77 0.69 -8.97
N CYS A 42 1.16 -0.45 -9.29
CA CYS A 42 0.90 -1.49 -8.30
C CYS A 42 2.20 -2.10 -7.77
N TYR A 43 2.45 -1.96 -6.47
CA TYR A 43 3.64 -2.53 -5.83
C TYR A 43 3.71 -4.07 -5.97
N ALA A 44 2.56 -4.74 -6.02
CA ALA A 44 2.49 -6.19 -6.11
C ALA A 44 2.98 -6.77 -7.44
N ARG A 45 3.19 -5.91 -8.45
CA ARG A 45 3.92 -6.28 -9.67
C ARG A 45 5.31 -6.83 -9.37
N ALA A 46 6.00 -6.27 -8.37
CA ALA A 46 7.29 -6.77 -7.91
C ALA A 46 7.21 -8.21 -7.40
N PHE A 47 6.04 -8.67 -6.92
CA PHE A 47 5.92 -10.06 -6.51
C PHE A 47 6.01 -11.03 -7.68
N GLN A 48 5.69 -10.67 -8.91
CA GLN A 48 5.86 -11.57 -10.06
C GLN A 48 7.33 -11.88 -10.35
N SER A 49 8.22 -10.91 -10.12
CA SER A 49 9.67 -11.09 -10.27
C SER A 49 10.18 -12.29 -9.46
N PHE A 50 9.64 -12.53 -8.25
CA PHE A 50 10.05 -13.65 -7.39
C PHE A 50 9.73 -15.05 -7.93
N ILE A 51 8.88 -15.17 -8.96
CA ILE A 51 8.66 -16.46 -9.65
C ILE A 51 9.19 -16.45 -11.09
N GLY A 52 10.11 -15.54 -11.40
CA GLY A 52 10.73 -15.43 -12.71
C GLY A 52 9.79 -14.90 -13.80
N MET A 53 8.73 -14.19 -13.42
CA MET A 53 7.77 -13.55 -14.35
C MET A 53 7.95 -12.04 -14.37
N GLY A 54 7.55 -11.42 -15.47
CA GLY A 54 7.66 -9.97 -15.65
C GLY A 54 6.71 -9.19 -14.74
N ALA A 55 7.23 -8.14 -14.09
CA ALA A 55 6.44 -7.16 -13.33
C ALA A 55 5.57 -6.24 -14.23
N GLN A 56 5.71 -6.36 -15.56
CA GLN A 56 5.03 -5.58 -16.58
C GLN A 56 3.64 -6.17 -16.92
N ASP A 57 3.31 -6.32 -18.19
CA ASP A 57 1.97 -6.71 -18.65
C ASP A 57 1.54 -8.12 -18.19
N GLU A 58 2.51 -9.01 -17.94
CA GLU A 58 2.24 -10.36 -17.41
C GLU A 58 1.50 -10.34 -16.06
N PHE A 59 1.77 -9.37 -15.18
CA PHE A 59 1.03 -9.25 -13.90
C PHE A 59 -0.48 -9.04 -14.12
N GLN A 60 -0.85 -8.34 -15.18
CA GLN A 60 -2.24 -8.04 -15.52
C GLN A 60 -2.90 -9.18 -16.31
N HIS A 61 -2.12 -9.86 -17.15
CA HIS A 61 -2.64 -10.83 -18.11
C HIS A 61 -2.35 -12.29 -17.79
N HIS A 62 -1.63 -12.61 -16.71
CA HIS A 62 -1.44 -13.97 -16.23
C HIS A 62 -1.85 -14.06 -14.76
N ILE A 63 -3.05 -14.57 -14.52
CA ILE A 63 -3.66 -14.65 -13.20
C ILE A 63 -3.61 -16.09 -12.70
N PHE A 64 -2.90 -16.31 -11.60
CA PHE A 64 -2.93 -17.59 -10.91
C PHE A 64 -4.09 -17.63 -9.94
N ILE A 65 -4.95 -18.62 -10.12
CA ILE A 65 -6.10 -18.92 -9.29
C ILE A 65 -5.68 -19.98 -8.29
N LYS A 66 -5.62 -19.64 -6.99
CA LYS A 66 -5.37 -20.63 -5.93
C LYS A 66 -6.64 -21.45 -5.70
N ASN A 67 -6.88 -22.42 -6.58
CA ASN A 67 -8.16 -23.12 -6.69
C ASN A 67 -8.54 -23.89 -5.41
N ASN A 68 -7.58 -24.23 -4.56
CA ASN A 68 -7.80 -24.90 -3.28
C ASN A 68 -7.68 -23.96 -2.05
N ALA A 69 -7.77 -22.64 -2.24
CA ALA A 69 -7.44 -21.71 -1.16
C ALA A 69 -8.38 -21.83 0.04
N ALA A 70 -9.67 -22.11 -0.18
CA ALA A 70 -10.63 -22.31 0.91
C ALA A 70 -10.32 -23.59 1.68
N GLU A 71 -10.01 -24.68 0.99
CA GLU A 71 -9.66 -25.97 1.58
C GLU A 71 -8.36 -25.89 2.38
N ALA A 72 -7.35 -25.20 1.85
CA ALA A 72 -6.11 -24.95 2.58
C ALA A 72 -6.34 -24.07 3.82
N LEU A 73 -7.20 -23.03 3.72
CA LEU A 73 -7.58 -22.20 4.86
C LEU A 73 -8.30 -23.03 5.93
N GLU A 74 -9.27 -23.86 5.55
CA GLU A 74 -10.00 -24.72 6.47
C GLU A 74 -9.07 -25.69 7.20
N ALA A 75 -8.14 -26.33 6.47
CA ALA A 75 -7.15 -27.22 7.07
C ALA A 75 -6.27 -26.49 8.10
N GLN A 76 -5.82 -25.26 7.79
CA GLN A 76 -5.05 -24.44 8.72
C GLN A 76 -5.86 -24.07 9.97
N LEU A 77 -7.10 -23.61 9.79
CA LEU A 77 -8.00 -23.25 10.90
C LEU A 77 -8.35 -24.47 11.77
N ALA A 78 -8.56 -25.65 11.18
CA ALA A 78 -8.85 -26.88 11.90
C ALA A 78 -7.67 -27.34 12.77
N VAL A 79 -6.43 -27.19 12.28
CA VAL A 79 -5.22 -27.46 13.08
C VAL A 79 -5.15 -26.54 14.29
N ILE A 80 -5.37 -25.24 14.09
CA ILE A 80 -5.38 -24.24 15.16
C ILE A 80 -6.52 -24.53 16.14
N ALA A 81 -7.72 -24.84 15.65
CA ALA A 81 -8.87 -25.17 16.48
C ALA A 81 -8.60 -26.37 17.39
N ARG A 82 -8.02 -27.46 16.87
CA ARG A 82 -7.62 -28.62 17.69
C ARG A 82 -6.61 -28.24 18.78
N LYS A 83 -5.62 -27.39 18.46
CA LYS A 83 -4.63 -26.90 19.43
C LYS A 83 -5.29 -26.19 20.62
N PHE A 84 -6.41 -25.52 20.39
CA PHE A 84 -7.16 -24.80 21.42
C PHE A 84 -8.43 -25.54 21.86
N GLY A 85 -8.52 -26.87 21.69
CA GLY A 85 -9.65 -27.67 22.16
C GLY A 85 -11.00 -27.27 21.53
N HIS A 86 -10.97 -26.74 20.31
CA HIS A 86 -12.12 -26.18 19.58
C HIS A 86 -12.77 -24.94 20.21
N ASP A 87 -12.09 -24.26 21.14
CA ASP A 87 -12.52 -22.96 21.65
C ASP A 87 -12.33 -21.86 20.59
N ILE A 88 -13.45 -21.40 20.02
CA ILE A 88 -13.48 -20.38 18.97
C ILE A 88 -12.92 -19.04 19.46
N GLU A 89 -13.13 -18.66 20.72
CA GLU A 89 -12.60 -17.40 21.26
C GLU A 89 -11.08 -17.46 21.46
N ALA A 90 -10.56 -18.61 21.88
CA ALA A 90 -9.11 -18.83 21.94
C ALA A 90 -8.47 -18.82 20.54
N VAL A 91 -9.11 -19.45 19.54
CA VAL A 91 -8.66 -19.42 18.14
C VAL A 91 -8.65 -17.99 17.61
N ARG A 92 -9.74 -17.24 17.81
CA ARG A 92 -9.87 -15.85 17.40
C ARG A 92 -8.78 -14.97 17.99
N ARG A 93 -8.55 -15.06 19.31
CA ARG A 93 -7.48 -14.28 19.97
C ARG A 93 -6.08 -14.67 19.49
N HIS A 94 -5.85 -15.94 19.19
CA HIS A 94 -4.56 -16.40 18.68
C HIS A 94 -4.27 -15.90 17.26
N ILE A 95 -5.29 -15.88 16.40
CA ILE A 95 -5.15 -15.41 15.02
C ILE A 95 -5.09 -13.88 14.98
N GLY A 96 -5.92 -13.18 15.75
CA GLY A 96 -6.02 -11.73 15.65
C GLY A 96 -6.76 -11.30 14.37
N GLN A 97 -6.24 -10.29 13.68
CA GLN A 97 -6.85 -9.77 12.45
C GLN A 97 -6.28 -10.43 11.18
N VAL A 98 -7.17 -10.76 10.25
CA VAL A 98 -6.84 -11.26 8.91
C VAL A 98 -7.19 -10.21 7.86
N THR A 99 -6.22 -9.81 7.04
CA THR A 99 -6.44 -8.90 5.91
C THR A 99 -6.49 -9.65 4.58
N ILE A 100 -7.59 -9.52 3.85
CA ILE A 100 -7.76 -10.06 2.50
C ILE A 100 -7.43 -8.98 1.47
N GLY A 101 -6.62 -9.34 0.49
CA GLY A 101 -6.32 -8.47 -0.66
C GLY A 101 -5.15 -7.53 -0.43
N THR A 102 -4.10 -8.01 0.25
CA THR A 102 -2.88 -7.22 0.46
C THR A 102 -2.09 -7.09 -0.84
N ALA A 103 -1.89 -8.18 -1.58
CA ALA A 103 -1.06 -8.20 -2.79
C ALA A 103 -1.87 -8.27 -4.09
N THR A 104 -3.12 -8.73 -4.05
CA THR A 104 -3.98 -8.82 -5.24
C THR A 104 -5.39 -8.38 -4.88
N ASP A 105 -6.16 -7.96 -5.88
CA ASP A 105 -7.57 -7.68 -5.61
C ASP A 105 -8.36 -9.00 -5.49
N PRO A 106 -8.99 -9.26 -4.33
CA PRO A 106 -9.72 -10.51 -4.11
C PRO A 106 -11.06 -10.54 -4.86
N TYR A 107 -11.51 -9.41 -5.41
CA TYR A 107 -12.75 -9.26 -6.18
C TYR A 107 -12.50 -8.82 -7.63
N GLN A 108 -11.30 -9.08 -8.16
CA GLN A 108 -11.01 -8.92 -9.58
C GLN A 108 -11.96 -9.77 -10.45
N PRO A 109 -12.15 -9.46 -11.76
CA PRO A 109 -13.23 -10.02 -12.58
C PRO A 109 -13.44 -11.54 -12.53
N VAL A 110 -12.37 -12.34 -12.37
CA VAL A 110 -12.48 -13.81 -12.29
C VAL A 110 -13.23 -14.30 -11.05
N GLU A 111 -13.21 -13.54 -9.95
CA GLU A 111 -13.92 -13.85 -8.70
C GLU A 111 -15.44 -13.98 -8.89
N SER A 112 -16.00 -13.33 -9.91
CA SER A 112 -17.43 -13.46 -10.26
C SER A 112 -17.83 -14.90 -10.63
N LYS A 113 -16.86 -15.75 -10.98
CA LYS A 113 -17.06 -17.15 -11.37
C LYS A 113 -16.45 -18.14 -10.39
N THR A 114 -15.31 -17.81 -9.80
CA THR A 114 -14.54 -18.73 -8.95
C THR A 114 -14.98 -18.72 -7.49
N GLU A 115 -15.52 -17.60 -7.00
CA GLU A 115 -16.05 -17.46 -5.63
C GLU A 115 -15.08 -17.84 -4.50
N ILE A 116 -13.76 -17.82 -4.76
CA ILE A 116 -12.76 -18.29 -3.79
C ILE A 116 -12.71 -17.34 -2.59
N THR A 117 -12.78 -16.03 -2.83
CA THR A 117 -12.83 -15.04 -1.74
C THR A 117 -14.07 -15.27 -0.89
N ARG A 118 -15.22 -15.53 -1.52
CA ARG A 118 -16.48 -15.83 -0.82
C ARG A 118 -16.36 -17.06 0.08
N GLU A 119 -15.78 -18.16 -0.41
CA GLU A 119 -15.58 -19.37 0.40
C GLU A 119 -14.60 -19.12 1.56
N CYS A 120 -13.53 -18.35 1.35
CA CYS A 120 -12.65 -17.93 2.45
C CYS A 120 -13.43 -17.10 3.50
N LEU A 121 -14.31 -16.18 3.08
CA LEU A 121 -15.11 -15.37 4.01
C LEU A 121 -16.08 -16.21 4.83
N LYS A 122 -16.71 -17.24 4.26
CA LYS A 122 -17.57 -18.18 5.01
C LYS A 122 -16.80 -18.86 6.13
N LEU A 123 -15.55 -19.25 5.88
CA LEU A 123 -14.68 -19.86 6.90
C LEU A 123 -14.30 -18.85 7.98
N LEU A 124 -13.87 -17.63 7.61
CA LEU A 124 -13.53 -16.60 8.59
C LEU A 124 -14.74 -16.22 9.46
N ALA A 125 -15.94 -16.16 8.88
CA ALA A 125 -17.19 -15.94 9.60
C ALA A 125 -17.50 -17.09 10.58
N LYS A 126 -17.36 -18.35 10.14
CA LYS A 126 -17.55 -19.55 10.98
C LYS A 126 -16.66 -19.54 12.23
N TYR A 127 -15.41 -19.10 12.08
CA TYR A 127 -14.46 -18.98 13.19
C TYR A 127 -14.46 -17.60 13.88
N ARG A 128 -15.38 -16.70 13.50
CA ARG A 128 -15.54 -15.34 14.05
C ARG A 128 -14.24 -14.52 14.03
N ILE A 129 -13.45 -14.68 12.98
CA ILE A 129 -12.14 -14.02 12.83
C ILE A 129 -12.34 -12.57 12.37
N SER A 130 -11.65 -11.64 13.05
CA SER A 130 -11.64 -10.23 12.66
C SER A 130 -11.03 -10.08 11.27
N THR A 131 -11.75 -9.44 10.35
CA THR A 131 -11.39 -9.44 8.93
C THR A 131 -11.39 -8.02 8.34
N SER A 132 -10.33 -7.68 7.61
CA SER A 132 -10.26 -6.46 6.79
C SER A 132 -10.14 -6.86 5.33
N ILE A 133 -10.88 -6.21 4.44
CA ILE A 133 -10.89 -6.52 3.00
C ILE A 133 -10.48 -5.27 2.25
N THR A 134 -9.48 -5.37 1.37
CA THR A 134 -9.09 -4.26 0.49
C THR A 134 -9.40 -4.61 -0.96
N THR A 135 -10.17 -3.77 -1.65
CA THR A 135 -10.58 -4.00 -3.06
C THR A 135 -10.90 -2.69 -3.78
N ARG A 136 -10.87 -2.73 -5.12
CA ARG A 136 -11.40 -1.69 -6.03
C ARG A 136 -12.77 -2.05 -6.59
N SER A 137 -13.25 -3.26 -6.35
CA SER A 137 -14.35 -3.86 -7.09
C SER A 137 -15.69 -3.77 -6.34
N PRO A 138 -16.76 -3.27 -6.99
CA PRO A 138 -18.13 -3.35 -6.48
C PRO A 138 -18.63 -4.79 -6.23
N LEU A 139 -17.94 -5.80 -6.76
CA LEU A 139 -18.32 -7.21 -6.60
C LEU A 139 -18.35 -7.65 -5.12
N VAL A 140 -17.64 -6.95 -4.23
CA VAL A 140 -17.75 -7.18 -2.77
C VAL A 140 -19.19 -7.10 -2.24
N LEU A 141 -20.06 -6.33 -2.91
CA LEU A 141 -21.47 -6.21 -2.55
C LEU A 141 -22.25 -7.53 -2.74
N ARG A 142 -21.76 -8.46 -3.56
CA ARG A 142 -22.33 -9.82 -3.68
C ARG A 142 -22.33 -10.53 -2.32
N ASP A 143 -21.30 -10.28 -1.51
CA ASP A 143 -21.02 -11.04 -0.29
C ASP A 143 -21.59 -10.35 0.96
N LEU A 144 -22.46 -9.35 0.80
CA LEU A 144 -23.18 -8.69 1.91
C LEU A 144 -23.91 -9.68 2.83
N ASP A 145 -24.41 -10.79 2.29
CA ASP A 145 -25.09 -11.84 3.07
C ASP A 145 -24.17 -12.53 4.10
N ILE A 146 -22.86 -12.52 3.85
CA ILE A 146 -21.82 -13.01 4.76
C ILE A 146 -21.31 -11.85 5.63
N LEU A 147 -20.94 -10.73 5.01
CA LEU A 147 -20.29 -9.60 5.69
C LEU A 147 -21.16 -9.05 6.83
N THR A 148 -22.48 -8.94 6.62
CA THR A 148 -23.42 -8.44 7.64
C THR A 148 -23.57 -9.35 8.86
N ARG A 149 -23.07 -10.58 8.80
CA ARG A 149 -23.11 -11.57 9.90
C ARG A 149 -21.78 -11.69 10.63
N MET A 150 -20.74 -11.00 10.17
CA MET A 150 -19.42 -11.04 10.80
C MET A 150 -19.34 -10.01 11.93
N ASP A 151 -18.79 -10.42 13.09
CA ASP A 151 -18.71 -9.53 14.26
C ASP A 151 -17.79 -8.32 14.05
N GLN A 152 -16.64 -8.55 13.42
CA GLN A 152 -15.60 -7.55 13.20
C GLN A 152 -15.14 -7.65 11.76
N VAL A 153 -15.78 -6.86 10.90
CA VAL A 153 -15.41 -6.76 9.49
C VAL A 153 -15.26 -5.30 9.08
N SER A 154 -14.25 -5.03 8.26
CA SER A 154 -14.10 -3.75 7.57
C SER A 154 -13.80 -3.95 6.10
N VAL A 155 -14.30 -3.03 5.27
CA VAL A 155 -14.05 -3.02 3.83
C VAL A 155 -13.41 -1.69 3.43
N ASN A 156 -12.26 -1.78 2.79
CA ASN A 156 -11.46 -0.66 2.34
C ASN A 156 -11.55 -0.59 0.81
N ILE A 157 -12.23 0.43 0.31
CA ILE A 157 -12.37 0.64 -1.13
C ILE A 157 -11.22 1.52 -1.62
N SER A 158 -10.37 1.01 -2.51
CA SER A 158 -9.26 1.79 -3.06
C SER A 158 -9.76 2.81 -4.08
N ILE A 159 -9.64 4.10 -3.74
CA ILE A 159 -10.03 5.25 -4.57
C ILE A 159 -8.94 6.31 -4.40
N ASN A 160 -8.09 6.48 -5.40
CA ASN A 160 -7.00 7.47 -5.37
C ASN A 160 -7.40 8.83 -5.95
N THR A 161 -8.43 8.89 -6.79
CA THR A 161 -8.93 10.12 -7.41
C THR A 161 -10.38 9.94 -7.86
N LEU A 162 -11.10 11.05 -8.00
CA LEU A 162 -12.42 11.10 -8.63
C LEU A 162 -12.35 11.35 -10.15
N ASP A 163 -11.14 11.58 -10.68
CA ASP A 163 -10.92 11.83 -12.11
C ASP A 163 -10.89 10.51 -12.92
N ASP A 164 -11.95 10.29 -13.71
CA ASP A 164 -12.10 9.14 -14.59
C ASP A 164 -10.97 8.99 -15.61
N ASN A 165 -10.41 10.11 -16.11
CA ASN A 165 -9.36 10.07 -17.11
C ASN A 165 -8.06 9.53 -16.52
N ILE A 166 -7.74 9.91 -15.27
CA ILE A 166 -6.57 9.40 -14.56
C ILE A 166 -6.73 7.90 -14.30
N ILE A 167 -7.91 7.46 -13.85
CA ILE A 167 -8.20 6.03 -13.65
C ILE A 167 -8.05 5.24 -14.94
N HIS A 168 -8.65 5.69 -16.04
CA HIS A 168 -8.57 5.00 -17.32
C HIS A 168 -7.12 4.84 -17.82
N LYS A 169 -6.29 5.87 -17.60
CA LYS A 169 -4.87 5.86 -18.02
C LYS A 169 -3.96 5.00 -17.14
N LEU A 170 -4.26 4.87 -15.84
CA LEU A 170 -3.36 4.22 -14.87
C LEU A 170 -3.87 2.89 -14.32
N GLU A 171 -5.19 2.69 -14.30
CA GLU A 171 -5.89 1.50 -13.80
C GLU A 171 -6.90 0.99 -14.86
N PRO A 172 -6.44 0.61 -16.07
CA PRO A 172 -7.26 0.53 -17.28
C PRO A 172 -8.44 -0.46 -17.23
N ALA A 173 -8.40 -1.42 -16.31
CA ALA A 173 -9.45 -2.43 -16.14
C ALA A 173 -10.14 -2.35 -14.77
N SER A 174 -9.90 -1.28 -14.00
CA SER A 174 -10.56 -1.07 -12.72
C SER A 174 -11.88 -0.30 -12.89
N PRO A 175 -12.87 -0.51 -12.00
CA PRO A 175 -14.13 0.24 -12.02
C PRO A 175 -13.93 1.75 -11.87
N HIS A 176 -14.82 2.55 -12.44
CA HIS A 176 -14.82 4.02 -12.30
C HIS A 176 -14.95 4.48 -10.84
N PRO A 177 -14.36 5.63 -10.42
CA PRO A 177 -14.46 6.17 -9.07
C PRO A 177 -15.89 6.31 -8.57
N ALA A 178 -16.82 6.75 -9.42
CA ALA A 178 -18.23 6.90 -9.05
C ALA A 178 -18.84 5.57 -8.57
N LYS A 179 -18.52 4.45 -9.24
CA LYS A 179 -18.98 3.11 -8.82
C LYS A 179 -18.31 2.62 -7.56
N ARG A 180 -17.05 2.99 -7.34
CA ARG A 180 -16.35 2.71 -6.07
C ARG A 180 -16.95 3.51 -4.91
N MET A 181 -17.33 4.77 -5.14
CA MET A 181 -17.98 5.60 -4.13
C MET A 181 -19.41 5.12 -3.82
N GLU A 182 -20.17 4.70 -4.84
CA GLU A 182 -21.46 4.01 -4.64
C GLU A 182 -21.29 2.73 -3.80
N THR A 183 -20.18 1.99 -4.00
CA THR A 183 -19.87 0.81 -3.21
C THR A 183 -19.63 1.16 -1.74
N VAL A 184 -18.87 2.24 -1.46
CA VAL A 184 -18.69 2.77 -0.10
C VAL A 184 -20.04 3.08 0.55
N GLN A 185 -20.90 3.80 -0.16
CA GLN A 185 -22.24 4.16 0.31
C GLN A 185 -23.08 2.93 0.63
N ARG A 186 -23.12 1.95 -0.26
CA ARG A 186 -23.91 0.73 -0.05
C ARG A 186 -23.40 -0.09 1.12
N LEU A 187 -22.08 -0.21 1.30
CA LEU A 187 -21.51 -0.92 2.46
C LEU A 187 -21.86 -0.22 3.78
N SER A 188 -21.68 1.11 3.83
CA SER A 188 -22.01 1.94 5.00
C SER A 188 -23.50 1.83 5.37
N GLN A 189 -24.41 1.86 4.39
CA GLN A 189 -25.85 1.68 4.60
C GLN A 189 -26.22 0.31 5.19
N HIS A 190 -25.40 -0.72 4.97
CA HIS A 190 -25.57 -2.05 5.58
C HIS A 190 -24.86 -2.20 6.93
N GLY A 191 -24.35 -1.10 7.50
CA GLY A 191 -23.69 -1.09 8.80
C GLY A 191 -22.28 -1.73 8.79
N ILE A 192 -21.69 -1.92 7.61
CA ILE A 192 -20.31 -2.42 7.49
C ILE A 192 -19.35 -1.26 7.69
N ARG A 193 -18.38 -1.41 8.61
CA ARG A 193 -17.32 -0.42 8.80
C ARG A 193 -16.55 -0.26 7.48
N THR A 194 -16.61 0.91 6.87
CA THR A 194 -16.13 1.11 5.51
C THR A 194 -15.19 2.30 5.44
N GLY A 195 -14.07 2.15 4.75
CA GLY A 195 -13.14 3.25 4.53
C GLY A 195 -12.70 3.34 3.07
N ILE A 196 -12.07 4.45 2.72
CA ILE A 196 -11.38 4.59 1.43
C ILE A 196 -9.87 4.51 1.59
N PHE A 197 -9.21 3.85 0.65
CA PHE A 197 -7.75 3.85 0.55
C PHE A 197 -7.33 4.71 -0.65
N ALA A 198 -6.87 5.93 -0.38
CA ALA A 198 -6.16 6.78 -1.33
C ALA A 198 -4.67 6.38 -1.32
N ALA A 199 -4.42 5.15 -1.76
CA ALA A 199 -3.14 4.48 -1.70
C ALA A 199 -2.82 3.82 -3.06
N PRO A 200 -2.02 4.46 -3.92
CA PRO A 200 -1.28 5.70 -3.68
C PRO A 200 -2.03 6.98 -4.08
N VAL A 201 -1.76 8.07 -3.37
CA VAL A 201 -1.80 9.43 -3.93
C VAL A 201 -0.58 9.60 -4.85
N LEU A 202 -0.82 10.11 -6.06
CA LEU A 202 0.15 10.22 -7.14
C LEU A 202 0.65 11.67 -7.26
N PRO A 203 1.95 11.93 -7.03
CA PRO A 203 2.55 13.25 -7.17
C PRO A 203 2.18 13.96 -8.48
N PHE A 204 1.82 15.24 -8.42
CA PHE A 204 1.45 16.08 -9.56
C PHE A 204 0.20 15.64 -10.35
N LEU A 205 -0.42 14.50 -10.02
CA LEU A 205 -1.60 13.96 -10.71
C LEU A 205 -2.85 13.99 -9.83
N THR A 206 -2.72 13.60 -8.56
CA THR A 206 -3.86 13.45 -7.64
C THR A 206 -3.63 14.04 -6.25
N ASP A 207 -2.56 14.82 -6.07
CA ASP A 207 -2.08 15.29 -4.77
C ASP A 207 -2.28 16.79 -4.53
N ARG A 208 -2.96 17.49 -5.44
CA ARG A 208 -3.38 18.87 -5.20
C ARG A 208 -4.41 18.90 -4.08
N GLU A 209 -4.29 19.89 -3.19
CA GLU A 209 -5.20 20.08 -2.04
C GLU A 209 -6.67 20.04 -2.46
N GLU A 210 -7.03 20.70 -3.57
CA GLU A 210 -8.40 20.70 -4.07
C GLU A 210 -8.91 19.29 -4.43
N GLN A 211 -8.10 18.48 -5.13
CA GLN A 211 -8.49 17.12 -5.51
C GLN A 211 -8.60 16.20 -4.29
N MET A 212 -7.64 16.29 -3.36
CA MET A 212 -7.69 15.51 -2.12
C MET A 212 -8.89 15.93 -1.25
N ASN A 213 -9.17 17.22 -1.18
CA ASN A 213 -10.32 17.77 -0.46
C ASN A 213 -11.64 17.24 -1.05
N GLN A 214 -11.80 17.26 -2.38
CA GLN A 214 -12.98 16.72 -3.06
C GLN A 214 -13.15 15.21 -2.83
N LEU A 215 -12.06 14.44 -2.90
CA LEU A 215 -12.09 13.01 -2.67
C LEU A 215 -12.54 12.67 -1.24
N LEU A 216 -11.98 13.33 -0.23
CA LEU A 216 -12.30 13.05 1.17
C LEU A 216 -13.69 13.57 1.55
N TYR A 217 -14.11 14.71 1.00
CA TYR A 217 -15.50 15.17 1.11
C TYR A 217 -16.48 14.11 0.56
N ALA A 218 -16.25 13.64 -0.67
CA ALA A 218 -17.10 12.63 -1.28
C ALA A 218 -17.11 11.31 -0.50
N ALA A 219 -15.97 10.90 0.07
CA ALA A 219 -15.88 9.72 0.91
C ALA A 219 -16.72 9.87 2.19
N LYS A 220 -16.65 11.03 2.86
CA LYS A 220 -17.46 11.33 4.04
C LYS A 220 -18.95 11.35 3.71
N GLU A 221 -19.34 11.96 2.59
CA GLU A 221 -20.74 11.98 2.11
C GLU A 221 -21.25 10.58 1.75
N ALA A 222 -20.38 9.71 1.23
CA ALA A 222 -20.70 8.30 1.02
C ALA A 222 -20.75 7.49 2.32
N GLY A 223 -20.47 8.09 3.48
CA GLY A 223 -20.53 7.41 4.77
C GLY A 223 -19.32 6.55 5.09
N ALA A 224 -18.14 6.87 4.54
CA ALA A 224 -16.88 6.29 5.01
C ALA A 224 -16.62 6.66 6.48
N ASP A 225 -16.21 5.69 7.28
CA ASP A 225 -15.82 5.85 8.68
C ASP A 225 -14.37 6.32 8.82
N PHE A 226 -13.54 6.09 7.78
CA PHE A 226 -12.13 6.44 7.76
C PHE A 226 -11.57 6.54 6.35
N ALA A 227 -10.41 7.17 6.22
CA ALA A 227 -9.60 7.14 5.02
C ALA A 227 -8.15 6.85 5.38
N MET A 228 -7.53 5.96 4.60
CA MET A 228 -6.08 5.78 4.62
C MET A 228 -5.50 6.45 3.39
N ILE A 229 -4.49 7.29 3.61
CA ILE A 229 -3.84 8.07 2.58
C ILE A 229 -2.35 7.69 2.60
N SER A 230 -1.81 7.32 1.44
CA SER A 230 -0.39 6.97 1.32
C SER A 230 0.18 7.57 0.04
N LEU A 231 1.35 8.19 0.13
CA LEU A 231 2.04 8.69 -1.05
C LEU A 231 2.63 7.53 -1.84
N LEU A 232 2.66 7.66 -3.17
CA LEU A 232 3.28 6.68 -4.06
C LEU A 232 4.71 6.32 -3.63
N ARG A 233 4.94 5.01 -3.47
CA ARG A 233 6.26 4.38 -3.49
C ARG A 233 6.48 3.65 -4.80
N LEU A 234 7.65 3.84 -5.38
CA LEU A 234 8.06 3.21 -6.62
C LEU A 234 9.25 2.30 -6.33
N SER A 235 8.97 1.04 -5.99
CA SER A 235 10.03 0.02 -5.93
C SER A 235 10.70 -0.13 -7.30
N ARG A 236 11.95 -0.60 -7.31
CA ARG A 236 12.76 -0.73 -8.52
C ARG A 236 12.02 -1.43 -9.67
N ASP A 237 11.43 -2.60 -9.38
CA ASP A 237 10.71 -3.42 -10.36
C ASP A 237 9.46 -2.74 -10.95
N VAL A 238 8.87 -1.79 -10.22
CA VAL A 238 7.64 -1.10 -10.61
C VAL A 238 7.95 0.24 -11.28
N LYS A 239 9.04 0.90 -10.86
CA LYS A 239 9.44 2.22 -11.32
C LYS A 239 9.57 2.27 -12.83
N ASP A 240 10.24 1.30 -13.45
CA ASP A 240 10.46 1.32 -14.90
C ASP A 240 9.15 1.24 -15.69
N TRP A 241 8.25 0.34 -15.28
CA TRP A 241 6.92 0.17 -15.89
C TRP A 241 6.04 1.42 -15.69
N TYR A 242 6.06 1.99 -14.49
CA TYR A 242 5.29 3.19 -14.19
C TYR A 242 5.83 4.41 -14.96
N MET A 243 7.15 4.59 -15.02
CA MET A 243 7.78 5.67 -15.79
C MET A 243 7.52 5.53 -17.29
N GLN A 244 7.48 4.31 -17.84
CA GLN A 244 7.04 4.08 -19.21
C GLN A 244 5.57 4.51 -19.41
N THR A 245 4.70 4.16 -18.47
CA THR A 245 3.30 4.59 -18.50
C THR A 245 3.19 6.11 -18.48
N LEU A 246 3.93 6.80 -17.61
CA LEU A 246 3.97 8.27 -17.55
C LEU A 246 4.43 8.89 -18.88
N ARG A 247 5.50 8.37 -19.50
CA ARG A 247 5.97 8.88 -20.80
C ARG A 247 4.91 8.85 -21.89
N HIS A 248 4.01 7.86 -21.85
CA HIS A 248 2.95 7.74 -22.83
C HIS A 248 1.68 8.53 -22.46
N GLN A 249 1.32 8.55 -21.18
CA GLN A 249 0.01 9.04 -20.72
C GLN A 249 0.03 10.44 -20.11
N PHE A 250 1.18 10.84 -19.54
CA PHE A 250 1.42 12.08 -18.81
C PHE A 250 2.87 12.59 -19.03
N PRO A 251 3.28 12.85 -20.30
CA PRO A 251 4.66 13.23 -20.62
C PRO A 251 5.13 14.49 -19.87
N GLU A 252 4.21 15.37 -19.49
CA GLU A 252 4.47 16.63 -18.80
C GLU A 252 5.03 16.48 -17.38
N VAL A 253 4.78 15.35 -16.70
CA VAL A 253 5.26 15.12 -15.33
C VAL A 253 6.51 14.24 -15.25
N VAL A 254 6.97 13.67 -16.37
CA VAL A 254 8.07 12.67 -16.38
C VAL A 254 9.36 13.21 -15.77
N SER A 255 9.74 14.45 -16.09
CA SER A 255 10.95 15.09 -15.54
C SER A 255 10.83 15.32 -14.03
N LEU A 256 9.64 15.74 -13.57
CA LEU A 256 9.33 15.93 -12.15
C LEU A 256 9.44 14.62 -11.37
N TYR A 257 8.85 13.54 -11.88
CA TYR A 257 8.95 12.21 -11.28
C TYR A 257 10.39 11.68 -11.26
N THR A 258 11.15 11.90 -12.34
CA THR A 258 12.55 11.47 -12.43
C THR A 258 13.38 12.15 -11.34
N LYS A 259 13.17 13.45 -11.12
CA LYS A 259 13.83 14.20 -10.03
C LYS A 259 13.35 13.72 -8.66
N LEU A 260 12.03 13.66 -8.45
CA LEU A 260 11.40 13.36 -7.16
C LEU A 260 11.77 11.98 -6.61
N TYR A 261 11.94 10.99 -7.50
CA TYR A 261 12.28 9.60 -7.16
C TYR A 261 13.71 9.23 -7.58
N SER A 262 14.63 10.20 -7.72
CA SER A 262 15.99 9.94 -8.22
C SER A 262 16.82 9.08 -7.27
N GLY A 263 16.75 9.33 -5.96
CA GLY A 263 17.61 8.69 -4.96
C GLY A 263 17.07 7.41 -4.32
N SER A 264 15.74 7.19 -4.32
CA SER A 264 15.16 6.03 -3.63
C SER A 264 13.79 5.61 -4.20
N ALA A 265 13.17 4.59 -3.61
CA ALA A 265 11.80 4.20 -3.89
C ALA A 265 10.76 5.21 -3.35
N TYR A 266 11.18 6.12 -2.48
CA TYR A 266 10.40 7.18 -1.88
C TYR A 266 10.64 8.52 -2.57
N ALA A 267 9.64 9.39 -2.50
CA ALA A 267 9.79 10.80 -2.85
C ALA A 267 10.75 11.50 -1.87
N GLU A 268 11.31 12.63 -2.29
CA GLU A 268 12.14 13.49 -1.44
C GLU A 268 11.46 13.85 -0.10
N ASP A 269 12.22 13.85 0.99
CA ASP A 269 11.68 14.01 2.36
C ASP A 269 10.87 15.30 2.55
N SER A 270 11.32 16.40 1.92
CA SER A 270 10.62 17.70 1.95
C SER A 270 9.21 17.61 1.34
N TYR A 271 9.07 16.82 0.27
CA TYR A 271 7.80 16.54 -0.39
C TYR A 271 6.91 15.68 0.50
N VAL A 272 7.48 14.62 1.08
CA VAL A 272 6.76 13.71 2.00
C VAL A 272 6.23 14.47 3.21
N ALA A 273 7.03 15.34 3.83
CA ALA A 273 6.63 16.13 4.99
C ALA A 273 5.46 17.09 4.65
N SER A 274 5.55 17.78 3.51
CA SER A 274 4.50 18.68 3.03
C SER A 274 3.19 17.92 2.74
N PHE A 275 3.31 16.76 2.09
CA PHE A 275 2.17 15.88 1.82
C PHE A 275 1.51 15.37 3.10
N LYS A 276 2.29 14.90 4.08
CA LYS A 276 1.77 14.42 5.37
C LYS A 276 0.97 15.50 6.08
N THR A 277 1.50 16.71 6.15
CA THR A 277 0.82 17.87 6.76
C THR A 277 -0.54 18.14 6.09
N LEU A 278 -0.60 18.10 4.76
CA LEU A 278 -1.84 18.28 4.01
C LEU A 278 -2.83 17.12 4.26
N ALA A 279 -2.36 15.87 4.19
CA ALA A 279 -3.18 14.70 4.42
C ALA A 279 -3.80 14.70 5.82
N GLU A 280 -3.01 14.99 6.85
CA GLU A 280 -3.45 15.12 8.25
C GLU A 280 -4.52 16.20 8.42
N LYS A 281 -4.27 17.39 7.89
CA LYS A 281 -5.24 18.51 7.91
C LYS A 281 -6.58 18.09 7.32
N LEU A 282 -6.58 17.41 6.17
CA LEU A 282 -7.81 17.01 5.49
C LEU A 282 -8.53 15.83 6.17
N LEU A 283 -7.79 14.86 6.72
CA LEU A 283 -8.36 13.77 7.51
C LEU A 283 -9.07 14.29 8.75
N LEU A 284 -8.46 15.25 9.45
CA LEU A 284 -9.07 15.92 10.61
C LEU A 284 -10.31 16.72 10.20
N LYS A 285 -10.23 17.49 9.10
CA LYS A 285 -11.34 18.30 8.58
C LYS A 285 -12.62 17.48 8.34
N TYR A 286 -12.49 16.24 7.87
CA TYR A 286 -13.63 15.36 7.56
C TYR A 286 -13.89 14.27 8.60
N GLU A 287 -13.13 14.26 9.71
CA GLU A 287 -13.20 13.24 10.77
C GLU A 287 -13.02 11.82 10.22
N LEU A 288 -12.06 11.64 9.31
CA LEU A 288 -11.76 10.37 8.64
C LEU A 288 -10.51 9.68 9.20
N THR A 289 -10.07 10.06 10.41
CA THR A 289 -8.87 9.51 11.07
C THR A 289 -9.06 8.05 11.53
N GLY A 290 -10.29 7.53 11.52
CA GLY A 290 -10.59 6.15 11.91
C GLY A 290 -10.66 5.89 13.42
N MET A 291 -10.47 6.92 14.24
CA MET A 291 -10.88 6.94 15.64
C MET A 291 -12.41 7.04 15.69
N SER A 292 -13.09 6.01 16.17
CA SER A 292 -14.55 5.94 16.13
C SER A 292 -15.22 7.08 16.92
N SER A 293 -15.88 8.01 16.24
CA SER A 293 -16.99 8.76 16.83
C SER A 293 -18.24 7.86 16.76
N GLY A 294 -18.82 7.60 17.92
CA GLY A 294 -19.76 6.50 18.14
C GLY A 294 -20.95 6.45 17.18
N ARG A 295 -21.14 5.29 16.55
CA ARG A 295 -22.45 4.81 16.09
C ARG A 295 -22.77 3.50 16.80
N GLY A 296 -23.50 3.61 17.92
CA GLY A 296 -24.62 2.77 18.36
C GLY A 296 -24.63 1.23 18.22
N GLY A 297 -23.54 0.56 17.87
CA GLY A 297 -23.41 -0.89 17.91
C GLY A 297 -22.39 -1.27 18.98
N ARG A 298 -22.66 -2.32 19.76
CA ARG A 298 -21.72 -2.91 20.73
C ARG A 298 -20.46 -3.43 20.01
N ALA A 299 -19.57 -2.53 19.61
CA ALA A 299 -18.19 -2.82 19.34
C ALA A 299 -17.45 -2.61 20.65
N SER A 300 -17.06 -3.70 21.30
CA SER A 300 -16.07 -3.65 22.36
C SER A 300 -14.83 -2.93 21.81
N ASN A 301 -14.47 -1.80 22.43
CA ASN A 301 -13.19 -1.13 22.25
C ASN A 301 -12.05 -2.17 22.25
N GLN A 302 -11.54 -2.49 21.07
CA GLN A 302 -10.20 -3.05 20.88
C GLN A 302 -9.35 -2.17 19.95
N PHE A 303 -9.90 -1.05 19.50
CA PHE A 303 -9.15 0.03 18.88
C PHE A 303 -9.02 1.14 19.94
N GLY A 304 -8.15 0.93 20.92
CA GLY A 304 -7.87 1.87 22.02
C GLY A 304 -6.36 2.07 22.18
N PRO A 305 -5.92 3.25 22.67
CA PRO A 305 -4.54 3.72 22.58
C PRO A 305 -3.60 2.94 23.50
N ILE A 306 -2.34 2.84 23.08
CA ILE A 306 -1.21 2.55 23.97
C ILE A 306 -1.11 3.72 24.96
N ALA A 307 -0.93 3.38 26.25
CA ALA A 307 -1.05 4.27 27.38
C ALA A 307 -0.29 5.62 27.25
N GLU A 308 -0.98 6.70 27.62
CA GLU A 308 -0.40 7.99 27.95
C GLU A 308 0.54 7.84 29.15
N ASN A 309 1.83 7.68 28.91
CA ASN A 309 2.94 8.09 29.80
C ASN A 309 4.24 7.56 29.20
N GLU A 310 4.75 8.22 28.14
CA GLU A 310 6.16 8.21 27.69
C GLU A 310 6.33 8.96 26.34
N ALA A 311 5.89 10.22 26.29
CA ALA A 311 6.13 11.09 25.12
C ALA A 311 7.10 12.23 25.46
N PRO A 312 8.39 12.16 25.08
CA PRO A 312 9.39 13.19 25.36
C PRO A 312 9.38 14.39 24.40
N TRP A 313 8.27 14.67 23.70
CA TRP A 313 8.24 15.74 22.68
C TRP A 313 7.07 16.72 22.81
N ALA A 314 6.50 16.87 24.01
CA ALA A 314 5.54 17.94 24.27
C ALA A 314 6.12 19.31 23.85
N VAL A 315 5.45 19.92 22.87
CA VAL A 315 5.75 21.20 22.23
C VAL A 315 5.97 22.28 23.29
N SER A 316 7.16 22.87 23.32
CA SER A 316 7.42 24.06 24.12
C SER A 316 6.60 25.23 23.55
N THR A 317 5.67 25.71 24.36
CA THR A 317 4.88 26.89 24.07
C THR A 317 5.81 28.10 24.05
N ILE A 318 5.85 28.82 22.93
CA ILE A 318 6.47 30.16 22.86
C ILE A 318 5.71 31.06 23.83
N LYS A 319 6.34 31.42 24.95
CA LYS A 319 5.89 32.52 25.81
C LYS A 319 6.62 33.79 25.38
N THR A 320 5.90 34.70 24.76
CA THR A 320 6.22 36.12 24.74
C THR A 320 6.07 36.70 26.14
N GLY A 321 6.97 37.59 26.53
CA GLY A 321 6.75 38.50 27.66
C GLY A 321 7.96 38.65 28.57
N GLU A 322 8.51 39.85 28.54
CA GLU A 322 9.25 40.51 29.62
C GLU A 322 8.84 40.00 31.00
N ASP A 323 9.78 39.38 31.73
CA ASP A 323 10.01 39.65 33.14
C ASP A 323 11.24 38.88 33.62
N GLN A 324 11.90 39.40 34.66
CA GLN A 324 13.06 38.84 35.38
C GLN A 324 14.43 39.38 34.98
N LEU A 325 14.52 40.72 34.98
CA LEU A 325 15.63 41.39 35.68
C LEU A 325 15.59 40.97 37.16
N SER A 326 16.45 40.05 37.59
CA SER A 326 17.23 40.18 38.83
C SER A 326 18.00 38.90 39.13
N LYS A 327 19.25 39.08 39.60
CA LYS A 327 20.14 38.09 40.20
C LYS A 327 20.97 37.21 39.25
N ALA A 328 22.02 37.82 38.71
CA ALA A 328 23.37 37.26 38.74
C ALA A 328 24.39 38.32 38.29
N ARG A 329 24.69 39.26 39.21
CA ARG A 329 25.98 39.96 39.21
C ARG A 329 26.91 39.13 40.09
N GLU A 330 28.16 38.98 39.64
CA GLU A 330 29.35 38.35 40.23
C GLU A 330 29.78 37.12 39.42
N GLY A 331 30.91 37.09 38.70
CA GLY A 331 31.98 38.05 38.52
C GLY A 331 32.95 37.60 37.42
N GLN A 332 33.98 38.44 37.19
CA GLN A 332 35.20 38.22 36.38
C GLN A 332 34.99 38.20 34.85
N ARG A 333 35.19 39.32 34.13
CA ARG A 333 36.43 40.01 33.69
C ARG A 333 37.34 39.22 32.73
N SER A 334 37.75 39.96 31.70
CA SER A 334 38.80 39.74 30.68
C SER A 334 38.39 38.82 29.52
N GLY A 335 38.61 39.17 28.25
CA GLY A 335 39.23 40.32 27.62
C GLY A 335 39.46 40.00 26.14
N SER A 336 39.40 41.04 25.28
CA SER A 336 40.03 41.14 23.94
C SER A 336 39.60 40.13 22.85
N SER A 337 39.51 40.45 21.56
CA SER A 337 39.58 41.66 20.74
C SER A 337 39.57 41.18 19.27
N LEU A 338 39.13 42.02 18.34
CA LEU A 338 39.48 42.04 16.90
C LEU A 338 38.88 40.91 16.03
N SER A 339 37.92 41.14 15.13
CA SER A 339 37.92 41.96 13.90
C SER A 339 38.76 41.38 12.75
N GLY A 340 38.11 41.14 11.61
CA GLY A 340 38.65 41.61 10.33
C GLY A 340 38.71 40.64 9.16
N LEU A 341 37.96 41.03 8.11
CA LEU A 341 38.17 40.82 6.67
C LEU A 341 37.93 39.41 6.09
N GLU A 342 36.96 39.20 5.21
CA GLU A 342 36.74 39.71 3.84
C GLU A 342 37.66 39.11 2.75
N LYS A 343 36.96 38.57 1.73
CA LYS A 343 37.25 38.55 0.27
C LYS A 343 37.79 37.27 -0.41
N SER A 344 36.90 36.72 -1.25
CA SER A 344 37.03 36.37 -2.68
C SER A 344 38.15 35.44 -3.16
N GLY A 345 37.77 34.46 -3.98
CA GLY A 345 38.70 33.78 -4.89
C GLY A 345 38.17 32.47 -5.45
N ASP A 346 37.50 32.58 -6.60
CA ASP A 346 37.53 31.74 -7.80
C ASP A 346 37.54 30.19 -7.78
N PHE A 347 36.67 29.72 -8.68
CA PHE A 347 36.55 28.43 -9.33
C PHE A 347 37.86 27.91 -9.96
N GLU A 348 38.16 26.63 -9.78
CA GLU A 348 38.69 25.74 -10.83
C GLU A 348 38.58 24.26 -10.39
N PHE A 349 37.98 23.42 -11.24
CA PHE A 349 37.96 21.95 -11.10
C PHE A 349 38.95 21.33 -12.10
N PRO A 350 39.83 20.40 -11.69
CA PRO A 350 40.65 19.67 -12.64
C PRO A 350 39.83 18.58 -13.35
N ARG A 351 39.92 18.57 -14.68
CA ARG A 351 39.76 17.37 -15.49
C ARG A 351 41.04 16.55 -15.33
N ASP A 352 40.90 15.23 -15.22
CA ASP A 352 41.93 14.36 -15.74
C ASP A 352 41.36 13.12 -16.41
N SER A 353 42.06 12.78 -17.48
CA SER A 353 41.76 11.84 -18.54
C SER A 353 42.79 10.73 -18.53
N ASN A 354 42.36 9.49 -18.72
CA ASN A 354 42.98 8.51 -19.65
C ASN A 354 42.20 7.18 -19.51
N ASP A 355 41.53 6.58 -20.48
CA ASP A 355 41.77 6.34 -21.92
C ASP A 355 42.31 4.92 -22.20
N LYS A 356 41.73 4.33 -23.25
CA LYS A 356 42.21 3.21 -24.11
C LYS A 356 42.01 1.75 -23.69
N ASN A 357 41.05 1.09 -24.36
CA ASN A 357 41.29 0.22 -25.54
C ASN A 357 39.99 -0.53 -25.92
N THR A 358 39.33 -0.24 -27.07
CA THR A 358 39.45 -0.92 -28.40
C THR A 358 39.11 -2.42 -28.36
N ALA A 359 38.34 -3.04 -29.24
CA ALA A 359 37.58 -2.67 -30.44
C ALA A 359 36.74 -3.91 -30.84
N ASP A 360 35.67 -3.65 -31.62
CA ASP A 360 35.06 -4.45 -32.69
C ASP A 360 34.94 -5.98 -32.58
N PHE A 361 33.72 -6.50 -32.79
CA PHE A 361 33.38 -7.39 -33.92
C PHE A 361 31.89 -7.79 -33.84
N ALA A 362 31.10 -7.36 -34.82
CA ALA A 362 29.87 -8.04 -35.24
C ALA A 362 30.16 -8.70 -36.60
N PRO A 363 29.66 -9.91 -36.85
CA PRO A 363 28.76 -10.02 -38.00
C PRO A 363 27.63 -11.08 -37.89
N THR A 364 26.58 -10.79 -38.68
CA THR A 364 25.71 -11.69 -39.46
C THR A 364 24.71 -12.64 -38.79
N LEU A 365 23.44 -12.38 -39.16
CA LEU A 365 22.27 -13.26 -39.13
C LEU A 365 22.49 -14.54 -39.97
N THR A 366 22.04 -15.68 -39.44
CA THR A 366 21.53 -16.81 -40.23
C THR A 366 20.35 -17.47 -39.51
N GLU A 367 19.29 -17.76 -40.26
CA GLU A 367 18.08 -18.45 -39.82
C GLU A 367 18.34 -19.93 -39.47
N GLY A 368 17.62 -20.45 -38.46
CA GLY A 368 17.62 -21.88 -38.16
C GLY A 368 16.68 -22.27 -37.02
N LYS A 369 15.50 -22.80 -37.37
CA LYS A 369 14.49 -23.38 -36.47
C LYS A 369 15.07 -24.30 -35.39
N ARG A 370 14.62 -24.13 -34.13
CA ARG A 370 14.20 -25.21 -33.21
C ARG A 370 13.54 -24.62 -31.95
N ARG A 371 12.27 -24.99 -31.71
CA ARG A 371 11.57 -24.78 -30.43
C ARG A 371 12.33 -25.54 -29.32
N GLY A 372 12.99 -24.83 -28.42
CA GLY A 372 13.61 -25.38 -27.21
C GLY A 372 12.78 -25.02 -25.98
N LYS A 373 12.44 -26.03 -25.17
CA LYS A 373 11.85 -25.87 -23.82
C LYS A 373 12.77 -24.98 -22.97
N LEU A 374 12.19 -24.05 -22.22
CA LEU A 374 12.91 -23.25 -21.22
C LEU A 374 13.45 -24.17 -20.10
N PRO A 375 14.67 -23.94 -19.59
CA PRO A 375 15.27 -24.75 -18.54
C PRO A 375 14.57 -24.53 -17.19
N ILE A 376 14.37 -25.62 -16.45
CA ILE A 376 13.96 -25.63 -15.05
C ILE A 376 15.20 -25.22 -14.23
N PRO A 377 15.12 -24.25 -13.31
CA PRO A 377 16.23 -23.92 -12.43
C PRO A 377 16.59 -25.13 -11.55
N SER A 378 17.82 -25.60 -11.71
CA SER A 378 18.44 -26.64 -10.90
C SER A 378 19.09 -26.01 -9.67
N SER A 379 18.29 -25.72 -8.64
CA SER A 379 18.63 -25.72 -7.21
C SER A 379 17.58 -24.92 -6.40
N PRO A 380 17.24 -25.35 -5.18
CA PRO A 380 16.37 -24.57 -4.31
C PRO A 380 17.11 -23.31 -3.85
N VAL A 381 16.48 -22.15 -4.01
CA VAL A 381 16.94 -20.89 -3.40
C VAL A 381 16.95 -21.08 -1.88
N GLU A 382 18.08 -20.79 -1.25
CA GLU A 382 18.28 -20.92 0.19
C GLU A 382 17.27 -20.05 0.96
N GLN A 383 16.76 -20.57 2.09
CA GLN A 383 15.67 -19.96 2.85
C GLN A 383 16.06 -18.65 3.57
N GLU A 384 17.32 -18.23 3.53
CA GLU A 384 17.82 -17.01 4.19
C GLU A 384 17.73 -15.73 3.35
N GLU A 385 17.38 -15.82 2.05
CA GLU A 385 17.06 -14.64 1.19
C GLU A 385 15.55 -14.30 1.17
N LEU A 386 14.74 -14.90 2.06
CA LEU A 386 13.27 -14.81 2.08
C LEU A 386 12.69 -13.60 2.84
N THR A 387 13.41 -12.48 2.92
CA THR A 387 12.84 -11.23 3.44
C THR A 387 12.76 -10.18 2.32
N PRO A 388 11.63 -10.08 1.59
CA PRO A 388 11.31 -8.80 1.00
C PRO A 388 11.20 -7.81 2.17
N GLU A 389 12.08 -6.82 2.23
CA GLU A 389 11.91 -5.64 3.08
C GLU A 389 10.63 -4.92 2.63
N ILE A 390 9.49 -5.39 3.14
CA ILE A 390 8.21 -4.67 3.12
C ILE A 390 8.29 -3.62 4.24
N GLU A 391 9.34 -2.79 4.22
CA GLU A 391 9.33 -1.55 4.97
C GLU A 391 8.36 -0.60 4.27
N GLN A 392 7.06 -0.73 4.53
CA GLN A 392 6.05 0.31 4.36
C GLN A 392 4.78 -0.08 5.09
N LEU A 393 4.65 0.40 6.32
CA LEU A 393 3.52 1.20 6.79
C LEU A 393 4.02 2.04 7.96
N SER A 394 4.74 3.13 7.71
CA SER A 394 4.94 4.11 8.78
C SER A 394 3.60 4.83 9.03
N PHE A 395 2.81 4.24 9.93
CA PHE A 395 1.85 4.99 10.72
C PHE A 395 2.64 5.94 11.62
N PRO A 396 2.22 7.20 11.68
CA PRO A 396 1.77 7.75 12.94
C PRO A 396 0.27 7.92 12.78
N PHE A 397 -0.52 7.10 13.47
CA PHE A 397 -1.78 7.39 14.17
C PHE A 397 -2.36 6.07 14.68
#